data_AF-A0A3R7V5F2-F1
#
_entry.id   AF-A0A3R7V5F2-F1
#
_cell.length_a   1.000
_cell.length_b   1.000
_cell.length_c   1.000
_cell.angle_alpha   90.00
_cell.angle_beta   90.00
_cell.angle_gamma   90.00
#
_symmetry.space_group_name_H-M   'P 1'
#
loop_
_entity.id
_entity.type
_entity.pdbx_description
1 polymer ?
#
loop_
_entity_poly.entity_id
_entity_poly.type
_entity_poly.pdbx_seq_one_letter_code
_entity_poly.pdbx_strand_id
1 'polypeptide(L)'
;MRHLRVPSAKTAFWVERCKENSWYELGSGVLPLGEERGIPLNDSAPQDGDNVWGGFIITEEVGTSKKTQHWTEHLPPNLLDSNANKFPQSYEIQGDVLLIKIPEELENIESELAQAMLKQYPNVRIICHDEGVDGEFRIRNLRVLESRDGSTTTQTRIKEHGFFIHVDPSKTYFSGRLSEQRKVTHKAILKFRERFQRPLTVFDPYAGVGPSMAYLYTDSDLTECVYVNDMNPETRDLLETNMNVFDKKRDA
;
A
#
# COMPACT_ATOMS: atom_id res chain seq x y z
N MET A 1 10.32 -30.31 -8.24
CA MET A 1 8.95 -30.65 -7.79
C MET A 1 8.17 -31.17 -8.99
N ARG A 2 7.31 -32.17 -8.80
CA ARG A 2 6.52 -32.77 -9.88
C ARG A 2 5.40 -31.81 -10.30
N HIS A 3 5.21 -31.62 -11.60
CA HIS A 3 4.14 -30.80 -12.15
C HIS A 3 3.43 -31.53 -13.29
N LEU A 4 2.09 -31.57 -13.25
CA LEU A 4 1.28 -32.00 -14.39
C LEU A 4 1.25 -30.89 -15.45
N ARG A 5 1.74 -31.16 -16.66
CA ARG A 5 1.72 -30.19 -17.76
C ARG A 5 0.42 -30.29 -18.53
N VAL A 6 -0.34 -29.20 -18.54
CA VAL A 6 -1.63 -29.12 -19.22
C VAL A 6 -1.72 -27.85 -20.09
N PRO A 7 -2.50 -27.87 -21.18
CA PRO A 7 -2.81 -26.66 -21.94
C PRO A 7 -3.43 -25.59 -21.05
N SER A 8 -3.08 -24.31 -21.27
CA SER A 8 -3.57 -23.19 -20.45
C SER A 8 -5.10 -23.18 -20.29
N ALA A 9 -5.86 -23.56 -21.32
CA ALA A 9 -7.32 -23.64 -21.29
C ALA A 9 -7.89 -24.72 -20.33
N LYS A 10 -7.11 -25.74 -19.98
CA LYS A 10 -7.52 -26.84 -19.09
C LYS A 10 -7.02 -26.68 -17.65
N THR A 11 -6.32 -25.59 -17.35
CA THR A 11 -5.68 -25.36 -16.05
C THR A 11 -6.67 -25.42 -14.90
N ALA A 12 -7.79 -24.69 -14.98
CA ALA A 12 -8.75 -24.60 -13.90
C ALA A 12 -9.34 -25.98 -13.53
N PHE A 13 -9.75 -26.74 -14.56
CA PHE A 13 -10.27 -28.09 -14.41
C PHE A 13 -9.28 -29.01 -13.69
N TRP A 14 -8.02 -29.03 -14.11
CA TRP A 14 -7.03 -29.91 -13.50
C TRP A 14 -6.59 -29.45 -12.11
N VAL A 15 -6.58 -28.15 -11.83
CA VAL A 15 -6.33 -27.64 -10.47
C VAL A 15 -7.42 -28.12 -9.53
N GLU A 16 -8.69 -28.04 -9.93
CA GLU A 16 -9.83 -28.52 -9.15
C GLU A 16 -9.75 -30.04 -8.93
N ARG A 17 -9.58 -30.80 -10.01
CA ARG A 17 -9.43 -32.26 -9.95
C ARG A 17 -8.27 -32.70 -9.05
N CYS A 18 -7.10 -32.08 -9.15
CA CYS A 18 -5.97 -32.40 -8.27
C CYS A 18 -6.26 -32.04 -6.81
N LYS A 19 -7.01 -30.98 -6.52
CA LYS A 19 -7.41 -30.63 -5.15
C LYS A 19 -8.42 -31.61 -4.58
N GLU A 20 -9.45 -31.97 -5.34
CA GLU A 20 -10.47 -32.94 -4.93
C GLU A 20 -9.87 -34.31 -4.58
N ASN A 21 -8.82 -34.71 -5.31
CA ASN A 21 -8.13 -35.97 -5.08
C ASN A 21 -6.92 -35.85 -4.14
N SER A 22 -6.71 -34.70 -3.51
CA SER A 22 -5.56 -34.43 -2.60
C SER A 22 -4.17 -34.59 -3.24
N TRP A 23 -4.05 -34.47 -4.56
CA TRP A 23 -2.80 -34.56 -5.30
C TRP A 23 -2.07 -33.22 -5.44
N TYR A 24 -2.76 -32.11 -5.20
CA TYR A 24 -2.21 -30.76 -5.35
C TYR A 24 -1.20 -30.43 -4.22
N GLU A 25 -0.03 -29.90 -4.57
CA GLU A 25 0.97 -29.45 -3.59
C GLU A 25 0.60 -28.10 -2.96
N LEU A 26 0.31 -28.10 -1.67
CA LEU A 26 -0.13 -26.90 -0.95
C LEU A 26 1.02 -25.89 -0.80
N GLY A 27 0.71 -24.60 -0.97
CA GLY A 27 1.71 -23.53 -0.90
C GLY A 27 2.49 -23.30 -2.19
N SER A 28 2.36 -24.18 -3.18
CA SER A 28 2.88 -24.00 -4.54
C SER A 28 1.78 -23.52 -5.48
N GLY A 29 2.12 -22.54 -6.32
CA GLY A 29 1.25 -22.02 -7.38
C GLY A 29 1.43 -22.78 -8.70
N VAL A 30 0.50 -22.56 -9.62
CA VAL A 30 0.60 -23.07 -10.99
C VAL A 30 1.74 -22.35 -11.72
N LEU A 31 2.65 -23.14 -12.30
CA LEU A 31 3.83 -22.65 -13.00
C LEU A 31 3.49 -22.30 -14.47
N PRO A 32 3.83 -21.11 -14.99
CA PRO A 32 3.70 -20.80 -16.41
C PRO A 32 4.80 -21.52 -17.22
N LEU A 33 4.41 -22.35 -18.18
CA LEU A 33 5.31 -23.13 -19.05
C LEU A 33 5.03 -22.82 -20.53
N GLY A 34 5.19 -21.56 -20.92
CA GLY A 34 4.81 -21.08 -22.26
C GLY A 34 3.29 -21.12 -22.48
N GLU A 35 2.86 -21.84 -23.52
CA GLU A 35 1.44 -22.10 -23.84
C GLU A 35 0.75 -23.07 -22.86
N GLU A 36 1.53 -23.73 -22.01
CA GLU A 36 1.07 -24.67 -21.01
C GLU A 36 1.19 -24.14 -19.58
N ARG A 37 0.63 -24.90 -18.65
CA ARG A 37 0.67 -24.66 -17.22
C ARG A 37 1.10 -25.95 -16.52
N GLY A 38 2.02 -25.81 -15.56
CA GLY A 38 2.44 -26.87 -14.67
C GLY A 38 1.65 -26.81 -13.36
N ILE A 39 0.83 -27.81 -13.08
CA ILE A 39 0.07 -27.90 -11.83
C ILE A 39 0.93 -28.66 -10.82
N PRO A 40 1.27 -28.07 -9.67
CA PRO A 40 2.21 -28.69 -8.74
C PRO A 40 1.56 -29.88 -8.04
N LEU A 41 2.28 -31.00 -8.01
CA LEU A 41 1.83 -32.28 -7.47
C LEU A 41 2.66 -32.65 -6.24
N ASN A 42 1.96 -33.15 -5.22
CA ASN A 42 2.59 -33.71 -4.01
C ASN A 42 2.94 -35.20 -4.19
N ASP A 43 3.53 -35.81 -3.17
CA ASP A 43 3.98 -37.21 -3.21
C ASP A 43 2.84 -38.24 -3.31
N SER A 44 1.60 -37.86 -2.98
CA SER A 44 0.43 -38.73 -3.11
C SER A 44 -0.12 -38.80 -4.54
N ALA A 45 0.32 -37.92 -5.43
CA ALA A 45 -0.14 -37.89 -6.81
C ALA A 45 0.37 -39.10 -7.62
N PRO A 46 -0.50 -39.76 -8.41
CA PRO A 46 -0.12 -40.88 -9.29
C PRO A 46 1.10 -40.58 -10.17
N GLN A 47 1.89 -41.60 -10.49
CA GLN A 47 3.13 -41.45 -11.27
C GLN A 47 2.87 -41.01 -12.73
N ASP A 48 3.93 -40.61 -13.42
CA ASP A 48 3.84 -40.29 -14.85
C ASP A 48 3.35 -41.50 -15.66
N GLY A 49 2.53 -41.24 -16.69
CA GLY A 49 1.93 -42.28 -17.51
C GLY A 49 0.68 -42.97 -16.93
N ASP A 50 0.23 -42.60 -15.72
CA ASP A 50 -1.05 -43.09 -15.19
C ASP A 50 -2.23 -42.58 -16.04
N ASN A 51 -3.20 -43.47 -16.29
CA ASN A 51 -4.41 -43.16 -17.06
C ASN A 51 -5.23 -42.00 -16.47
N VAL A 52 -5.11 -41.73 -15.16
CA VAL A 52 -5.78 -40.61 -14.49
C VAL A 52 -5.42 -39.25 -15.08
N TRP A 53 -4.26 -39.13 -15.74
CA TRP A 53 -3.76 -37.89 -16.35
C TRP A 53 -4.30 -37.63 -17.76
N GLY A 54 -5.06 -38.55 -18.34
CA GLY A 54 -5.70 -38.33 -19.65
C GLY A 54 -4.71 -37.99 -20.77
N GLY A 55 -3.49 -38.55 -20.71
CA GLY A 55 -2.42 -38.34 -21.69
C GLY A 55 -1.52 -37.14 -21.44
N PHE A 56 -1.73 -36.39 -20.35
CA PHE A 56 -0.81 -35.34 -19.92
C PHE A 56 0.40 -35.93 -19.19
N ILE A 57 1.55 -35.29 -19.36
CA ILE A 57 2.83 -35.72 -18.79
C ILE A 57 3.13 -35.00 -17.48
N ILE A 58 3.93 -35.65 -16.64
CA ILE A 58 4.51 -35.04 -15.44
C ILE A 58 5.96 -34.67 -15.71
N THR A 59 6.33 -33.42 -15.44
CA THR A 59 7.73 -32.95 -15.50
C THR A 59 8.23 -32.52 -14.13
N GLU A 60 9.55 -32.57 -13.95
CA GLU A 60 10.19 -31.97 -12.79
C GLU A 60 10.57 -30.53 -13.10
N GLU A 61 9.95 -29.60 -12.39
CA GLU A 61 10.22 -28.18 -12.52
C GLU A 61 10.58 -27.57 -11.17
N VAL A 62 11.24 -26.42 -11.20
CA VAL A 62 11.41 -25.56 -10.01
C VAL A 62 10.05 -24.92 -9.74
N GLY A 63 9.36 -25.37 -8.69
CA GLY A 63 8.05 -24.87 -8.31
C GLY A 63 8.09 -23.38 -7.97
N THR A 64 6.95 -22.70 -8.09
CA THR A 64 6.83 -21.33 -7.59
C THR A 64 6.94 -21.37 -6.07
N SER A 65 7.88 -20.63 -5.48
CA SER A 65 7.92 -20.47 -4.03
C SER A 65 6.64 -19.78 -3.54
N LYS A 66 6.17 -20.17 -2.35
CA LYS A 66 5.10 -19.44 -1.66
C LYS A 66 5.52 -17.98 -1.58
N LYS A 67 4.72 -17.08 -2.16
CA LYS A 67 4.96 -15.65 -1.97
C LYS A 67 4.86 -15.35 -0.49
N THR A 68 5.92 -14.76 0.04
CA THR A 68 6.00 -14.25 1.40
C THR A 68 4.76 -13.42 1.72
N GLN A 69 3.99 -13.83 2.73
CA GLN A 69 2.71 -13.18 3.06
C GLN A 69 2.91 -12.01 4.01
N HIS A 70 3.88 -12.12 4.91
CA HIS A 70 4.19 -11.10 5.90
C HIS A 70 5.65 -10.67 5.86
N TRP A 71 5.93 -9.40 6.16
CA TRP A 71 7.29 -8.85 6.09
C TRP A 71 8.28 -9.57 7.01
N THR A 72 7.82 -10.10 8.14
CA THR A 72 8.65 -10.84 9.10
C THR A 72 9.25 -12.11 8.53
N GLU A 73 8.63 -12.74 7.52
CA GLU A 73 9.18 -13.93 6.85
C GLU A 73 10.46 -13.61 6.03
N HIS A 74 10.79 -12.32 5.84
CA HIS A 74 12.07 -11.91 5.26
C HIS A 74 13.19 -11.81 6.30
N LEU A 75 12.89 -11.94 7.59
CA LEU A 75 13.90 -11.90 8.64
C LEU A 75 14.67 -13.24 8.73
N PRO A 76 15.93 -13.20 9.17
CA PRO A 76 16.66 -14.41 9.55
C PRO A 76 15.92 -15.25 10.60
N PRO A 77 15.90 -16.60 10.50
CA PRO A 77 15.17 -17.48 11.43
C PRO A 77 15.49 -17.26 12.91
N ASN A 78 16.75 -16.96 13.24
CA ASN A 78 17.18 -16.69 14.62
C ASN A 78 16.52 -15.45 15.23
N LEU A 79 16.16 -14.46 14.41
CA LEU A 79 15.46 -13.25 14.88
C LEU A 79 13.96 -13.49 15.04
N LEU A 80 13.36 -14.32 14.19
CA LEU A 80 11.95 -14.73 14.26
C LEU A 80 11.67 -15.47 15.57
N ASP A 81 12.42 -16.53 15.85
CA ASP A 81 12.14 -17.41 17.00
C ASP A 81 12.28 -16.67 18.34
N SER A 82 13.19 -15.70 18.42
CA SER A 82 13.47 -14.97 19.66
C SER A 82 12.51 -13.81 19.92
N ASN A 83 11.86 -13.26 18.89
CA ASN A 83 11.13 -11.99 18.98
C ASN A 83 9.73 -11.97 18.35
N ALA A 84 9.22 -13.12 17.86
CA ALA A 84 7.94 -13.18 17.13
C ALA A 84 6.78 -12.42 17.81
N ASN A 85 6.64 -12.54 19.13
CA ASN A 85 5.56 -11.91 19.89
C ASN A 85 5.77 -10.41 20.16
N LYS A 86 6.94 -9.86 19.84
CA LYS A 86 7.32 -8.46 20.07
C LYS A 86 7.24 -7.61 18.81
N PHE A 87 7.17 -8.23 17.63
CA PHE A 87 7.21 -7.48 16.39
C PHE A 87 6.02 -6.51 16.27
N PRO A 88 6.25 -5.29 15.73
CA PRO A 88 5.17 -4.34 15.50
C PRO A 88 4.09 -4.93 14.60
N GLN A 89 2.85 -4.89 15.07
CA GLN A 89 1.70 -5.45 14.34
C GLN A 89 1.09 -4.44 13.36
N SER A 90 1.40 -3.16 13.51
CA SER A 90 0.82 -2.08 12.71
C SER A 90 1.87 -1.11 12.22
N TYR A 91 1.68 -0.66 10.99
CA TYR A 91 2.42 0.41 10.35
C TYR A 91 1.47 1.21 9.47
N GLU A 92 1.87 2.42 9.07
CA GLU A 92 1.13 3.27 8.15
C GLU A 92 1.98 3.52 6.91
N ILE A 93 1.38 3.44 5.71
CA ILE A 93 2.05 3.85 4.47
C ILE A 93 1.38 5.11 3.97
N GLN A 94 2.16 6.19 3.85
CA GLN A 94 1.76 7.45 3.24
C GLN A 94 2.55 7.63 1.94
N GLY A 95 1.88 7.42 0.80
CA GLY A 95 2.55 7.45 -0.50
C GLY A 95 3.61 6.34 -0.58
N ASP A 96 4.88 6.74 -0.64
CA ASP A 96 6.06 5.87 -0.65
C ASP A 96 6.84 5.87 0.68
N VAL A 97 6.30 6.46 1.74
CA VAL A 97 6.90 6.53 3.09
C VAL A 97 6.16 5.56 4.01
N LEU A 98 6.88 4.67 4.68
CA LEU A 98 6.31 3.76 5.67
C LEU A 98 6.71 4.21 7.08
N LEU A 99 5.72 4.43 7.93
CA LEU A 99 5.85 4.83 9.32
C LEU A 99 5.57 3.62 10.22
N ILE A 100 6.52 3.30 11.09
CA ILE A 100 6.41 2.16 12.01
C ILE A 100 6.89 2.58 13.40
N LYS A 101 6.20 2.13 14.44
CA LYS A 101 6.69 2.29 15.81
C LYS A 101 7.41 1.01 16.24
N ILE A 102 8.71 1.12 16.53
CA ILE A 102 9.50 -0.04 16.98
C ILE A 102 9.60 0.01 18.52
N PRO A 103 9.24 -1.07 19.24
CA PRO A 103 9.45 -1.18 20.67
C PRO A 103 10.94 -1.06 21.04
N GLU A 104 11.24 -0.45 22.18
CA GLU A 104 12.61 -0.27 22.69
C GLU A 104 13.37 -1.61 22.74
N GLU A 105 12.69 -2.72 23.04
CA GLU A 105 13.31 -4.04 23.12
C GLU A 105 13.80 -4.59 21.77
N LEU A 106 13.43 -3.94 20.66
CA LEU A 106 13.82 -4.30 19.30
C LEU A 106 14.74 -3.26 18.64
N GLU A 107 15.21 -2.25 19.38
CA GLU A 107 16.12 -1.21 18.87
C GLU A 107 17.40 -1.78 18.26
N ASN A 108 17.89 -2.89 18.82
CA ASN A 108 19.10 -3.55 18.35
C ASN A 108 18.95 -4.26 16.99
N ILE A 109 17.73 -4.38 16.47
CA ILE A 109 17.43 -5.05 15.18
C ILE A 109 16.64 -4.17 14.21
N GLU A 110 16.53 -2.86 14.45
CA GLU A 110 15.71 -1.97 13.62
C GLU A 110 16.09 -2.00 12.13
N SER A 111 17.38 -2.14 11.84
CA SER A 111 17.89 -2.20 10.46
C SER A 111 17.36 -3.44 9.75
N GLU A 112 17.40 -4.60 10.40
CA GLU A 112 16.88 -5.87 9.87
C GLU A 112 15.36 -5.79 9.66
N LEU A 113 14.63 -5.18 10.61
CA LEU A 113 13.18 -4.95 10.45
C LEU A 113 12.90 -4.06 9.24
N ALA A 114 13.59 -2.93 9.11
CA ALA A 114 13.41 -1.99 8.01
C ALA A 114 13.75 -2.61 6.64
N GLN A 115 14.84 -3.39 6.55
CA GLN A 115 15.22 -4.11 5.34
C GLN A 115 14.18 -5.18 4.95
N ALA A 116 13.65 -5.92 5.92
CA ALA A 116 12.59 -6.89 5.70
C ALA A 116 11.30 -6.22 5.18
N MET A 117 10.94 -5.06 5.74
CA MET A 117 9.78 -4.27 5.27
C MET A 117 9.99 -3.70 3.87
N LEU A 118 11.17 -3.14 3.56
CA LEU A 118 11.47 -2.73 2.20
C LEU A 118 11.36 -3.91 1.24
N LYS A 119 11.91 -5.07 1.58
CA LYS A 119 11.78 -6.26 0.72
C LYS A 119 10.32 -6.66 0.48
N GLN A 120 9.45 -6.50 1.48
CA GLN A 120 8.02 -6.78 1.35
C GLN A 120 7.26 -5.73 0.52
N TYR A 121 7.60 -4.44 0.65
CA TYR A 121 6.87 -3.34 0.03
C TYR A 121 7.71 -2.67 -1.07
N PRO A 122 7.62 -3.12 -2.34
CA PRO A 122 8.45 -2.60 -3.43
C PRO A 122 8.21 -1.12 -3.75
N ASN A 123 7.00 -0.61 -3.51
CA ASN A 123 6.63 0.78 -3.75
C ASN A 123 7.03 1.73 -2.61
N VAL A 124 7.48 1.19 -1.48
CA VAL A 124 7.98 2.00 -0.36
C VAL A 124 9.43 2.34 -0.63
N ARG A 125 9.73 3.63 -0.59
CA ARG A 125 11.05 4.23 -0.80
C ARG A 125 11.84 4.31 0.51
N ILE A 126 11.17 4.67 1.60
CA ILE A 126 11.80 4.99 2.89
C ILE A 126 10.97 4.45 4.06
N ILE A 127 11.66 3.91 5.06
CA ILE A 127 11.10 3.44 6.33
C ILE A 127 11.50 4.43 7.44
N CYS A 128 10.53 4.87 8.22
CA CYS A 128 10.75 5.77 9.35
C CYS A 128 10.21 5.17 10.65
N HIS A 129 11.01 5.26 11.72
CA HIS A 129 10.55 5.06 13.08
C HIS A 129 9.66 6.24 13.49
N ASP A 130 8.43 5.98 13.89
CA ASP A 130 7.47 6.94 14.43
C ASP A 130 7.64 7.06 15.95
N GLU A 131 8.39 8.08 16.36
CA GLU A 131 8.72 8.37 17.78
C GLU A 131 7.54 9.06 18.49
N GLY A 132 6.40 9.18 17.82
CA GLY A 132 5.18 9.78 18.34
C GLY A 132 4.93 11.18 17.78
N VAL A 133 3.97 11.87 18.40
CA VAL A 133 3.52 13.20 17.98
C VAL A 133 3.82 14.20 19.08
N ASP A 134 4.51 15.28 18.73
CA ASP A 134 4.92 16.32 19.68
C ASP A 134 4.57 17.74 19.19
N GLY A 135 4.59 18.68 20.12
CA GLY A 135 4.45 20.11 19.87
C GLY A 135 3.01 20.59 19.59
N GLU A 136 2.89 21.91 19.46
CA GLU A 136 1.63 22.61 19.24
C GLU A 136 0.98 22.24 17.88
N PHE A 137 1.81 21.98 16.87
CA PHE A 137 1.35 21.60 15.52
C PHE A 137 1.06 20.10 15.37
N ARG A 138 1.29 19.30 16.43
CA ARG A 138 0.99 17.86 16.46
C ARG A 138 1.62 17.11 15.27
N ILE A 139 2.90 17.39 15.02
CA ILE A 139 3.68 16.79 13.94
C ILE A 139 4.34 15.50 14.46
N ARG A 140 4.52 14.51 13.58
CA ARG A 140 5.20 13.27 13.92
C ARG A 140 6.71 13.50 14.01
N ASN A 141 7.33 13.04 15.09
CA ASN A 141 8.78 12.94 15.15
C ASN A 141 9.22 11.64 14.47
N LEU A 142 9.95 11.76 13.36
CA LEU A 142 10.30 10.64 12.48
C LEU A 142 11.81 10.49 12.36
N ARG A 143 12.32 9.31 12.70
CA ARG A 143 13.72 8.93 12.44
C ARG A 143 13.79 7.99 11.25
N VAL A 144 14.57 8.35 10.23
CA VAL A 144 14.79 7.47 9.08
C VAL A 144 15.56 6.23 9.52
N LEU A 145 15.02 5.05 9.21
CA LEU A 145 15.65 3.76 9.50
C LEU A 145 16.41 3.23 8.29
N GLU A 146 15.79 3.25 7.12
CA GLU A 146 16.37 2.74 5.88
C GLU A 146 15.67 3.36 4.66
N SER A 147 16.39 3.52 3.56
CA SER A 147 15.83 3.99 2.29
C SER A 147 16.47 3.25 1.11
N ARG A 148 15.71 3.07 0.03
CA ARG A 148 16.21 2.38 -1.17
C ARG A 148 17.28 3.17 -1.93
N ASP A 149 17.14 4.49 -1.91
CA ASP A 149 17.86 5.42 -2.77
C ASP A 149 18.79 6.35 -1.97
N GLY A 150 18.97 6.10 -0.66
CA GLY A 150 19.73 6.96 0.24
C GLY A 150 19.00 8.27 0.61
N SER A 151 17.73 8.41 0.24
CA SER A 151 16.96 9.59 0.60
C SER A 151 16.73 9.71 2.10
N THR A 152 16.80 10.94 2.60
CA THR A 152 16.40 11.33 3.95
C THR A 152 15.09 12.11 4.00
N THR A 153 14.54 12.55 2.86
CA THR A 153 13.26 13.29 2.83
C THR A 153 12.06 12.36 2.97
N THR A 154 11.09 12.77 3.78
CA THR A 154 9.78 12.12 3.93
C THR A 154 8.70 12.79 3.09
N GLN A 155 9.04 13.79 2.26
CA GLN A 155 8.09 14.35 1.31
C GLN A 155 7.65 13.27 0.32
N THR A 156 6.34 13.19 0.08
CA THR A 156 5.72 12.16 -0.76
C THR A 156 4.41 12.66 -1.37
N ARG A 157 3.74 11.79 -2.14
CA ARG A 157 2.49 12.08 -2.84
C ARG A 157 1.49 10.96 -2.60
N ILE A 158 0.31 11.33 -2.12
CA ILE A 158 -0.78 10.39 -1.85
C ILE A 158 -1.80 10.48 -2.97
N LYS A 159 -2.16 9.32 -3.54
CA LYS A 159 -3.25 9.23 -4.50
C LYS A 159 -4.56 8.98 -3.76
N GLU A 160 -5.46 9.96 -3.82
CA GLU A 160 -6.78 9.88 -3.21
C GLU A 160 -7.84 10.13 -4.26
N HIS A 161 -8.64 9.09 -4.57
CA HIS A 161 -9.79 9.19 -5.48
C HIS A 161 -9.54 9.91 -6.82
N GLY A 162 -8.35 9.69 -7.41
CA GLY A 162 -7.96 10.30 -8.68
C GLY A 162 -7.24 11.64 -8.56
N PHE A 163 -7.21 12.22 -7.36
CA PHE A 163 -6.35 13.33 -7.00
C PHE A 163 -5.05 12.85 -6.43
N PHE A 164 -4.07 13.73 -6.49
CA PHE A 164 -2.80 13.52 -5.88
C PHE A 164 -2.47 14.71 -4.98
N ILE A 165 -2.04 14.41 -3.78
CA ILE A 165 -1.83 15.38 -2.71
C ILE A 165 -0.40 15.22 -2.23
N HIS A 166 0.41 16.27 -2.35
CA HIS A 166 1.76 16.32 -1.81
C HIS A 166 1.68 16.51 -0.30
N VAL A 167 2.44 15.70 0.42
CA VAL A 167 2.48 15.71 1.88
C VAL A 167 3.92 15.53 2.34
N ASP A 168 4.18 15.92 3.58
CA ASP A 168 5.40 15.54 4.28
C ASP A 168 5.00 15.13 5.71
N PRO A 169 5.05 13.83 6.04
CA PRO A 169 4.66 13.32 7.36
C PRO A 169 5.52 13.85 8.51
N SER A 170 6.75 14.33 8.22
CA SER A 170 7.64 14.94 9.22
C SER A 170 7.35 16.40 9.49
N LYS A 171 6.48 17.04 8.69
CA LYS A 171 6.19 18.49 8.77
C LYS A 171 4.72 18.81 8.92
N THR A 172 3.84 17.92 8.47
CA THR A 172 2.42 18.22 8.33
C THR A 172 1.55 17.05 8.77
N TYR A 173 0.45 17.36 9.43
CA TYR A 173 -0.56 16.34 9.72
C TYR A 173 -1.31 15.97 8.44
N PHE A 174 -1.29 14.69 8.10
CA PHE A 174 -2.16 14.12 7.08
C PHE A 174 -2.62 12.74 7.54
N SER A 175 -3.89 12.42 7.27
CA SER A 175 -4.45 11.09 7.52
C SER A 175 -5.20 10.58 6.30
N GLY A 176 -4.71 9.45 5.75
CA GLY A 176 -5.41 8.73 4.69
C GLY A 176 -6.72 8.10 5.16
N ARG A 177 -6.87 7.86 6.47
CA ARG A 177 -8.11 7.32 7.06
C ARG A 177 -9.30 8.27 6.93
N LEU A 178 -9.03 9.57 6.71
CA LEU A 178 -10.06 10.60 6.51
C LEU A 178 -10.52 10.71 5.04
N SER A 179 -10.01 9.88 4.13
CA SER A 179 -10.36 9.90 2.70
C SER A 179 -11.86 9.79 2.46
N GLU A 180 -12.54 8.83 3.11
CA GLU A 180 -13.99 8.68 2.94
C GLU A 180 -14.75 9.84 3.58
N GLN A 181 -14.26 10.41 4.68
CA GLN A 181 -14.91 11.57 5.30
C GLN A 181 -14.82 12.81 4.42
N ARG A 182 -13.69 13.03 3.72
CA ARG A 182 -13.59 14.09 2.71
C ARG A 182 -14.62 13.93 1.60
N LYS A 183 -14.84 12.70 1.11
CA LYS A 183 -15.89 12.39 0.14
C LYS A 183 -17.30 12.64 0.67
N VAL A 184 -17.58 12.25 1.91
CA VAL A 184 -18.89 12.47 2.56
C VAL A 184 -19.14 13.97 2.68
N THR A 185 -18.15 14.75 3.13
CA THR A 185 -18.20 16.22 3.18
C THR A 185 -18.46 16.83 1.81
N HIS A 186 -17.76 16.38 0.77
CA HIS A 186 -17.99 16.83 -0.60
C HIS A 186 -19.44 16.60 -1.06
N LYS A 187 -19.99 15.39 -0.85
CA LYS A 187 -21.39 15.09 -1.18
C LYS A 187 -22.38 15.96 -0.40
N ALA A 188 -22.10 16.25 0.87
CA ALA A 188 -22.95 17.13 1.68
C ALA A 188 -22.92 18.57 1.15
N ILE A 189 -21.76 19.07 0.74
CA ILE A 189 -21.59 20.42 0.20
C ILE A 189 -22.26 20.55 -1.19
N LEU A 190 -22.19 19.53 -2.04
CA LEU A 190 -22.93 19.48 -3.31
C LEU A 190 -24.44 19.68 -3.09
N LYS A 191 -25.04 18.90 -2.16
CA LYS A 191 -26.45 19.05 -1.80
C LYS A 191 -26.77 20.40 -1.18
N PHE A 192 -25.84 20.97 -0.41
CA PHE A 192 -26.02 22.29 0.17
C PHE A 192 -26.02 23.39 -0.90
N ARG A 193 -25.16 23.28 -1.90
CA ARG A 193 -25.07 24.21 -3.05
C ARG A 193 -26.35 24.28 -3.85
N GLU A 194 -27.12 23.19 -3.99
CA GLU A 194 -28.42 23.17 -4.69
C GLU A 194 -29.44 24.20 -4.15
N ARG A 195 -29.27 24.66 -2.91
CA ARG A 195 -30.12 25.70 -2.30
C ARG A 195 -29.82 27.11 -2.81
N PHE A 196 -28.75 27.28 -3.58
CA PHE A 196 -28.26 28.56 -4.07
C PHE A 196 -28.12 28.52 -5.59
N GLN A 197 -28.44 29.64 -6.25
CA GLN A 197 -28.22 29.82 -7.69
C GLN A 197 -26.83 30.42 -7.97
N ARG A 198 -25.83 30.04 -7.17
CA ARG A 198 -24.44 30.49 -7.30
C ARG A 198 -23.49 29.47 -6.68
N PRO A 199 -22.22 29.43 -7.10
CA PRO A 199 -21.19 28.67 -6.40
C PRO A 199 -20.96 29.21 -4.98
N LEU A 200 -20.32 28.39 -4.16
CA LEU A 200 -20.03 28.69 -2.76
C LEU A 200 -18.64 29.33 -2.59
N THR A 201 -18.51 30.14 -1.55
CA THR A 201 -17.20 30.54 -1.01
C THR A 201 -16.92 29.66 0.20
N VAL A 202 -15.80 28.95 0.21
CA VAL A 202 -15.43 28.02 1.29
C VAL A 202 -14.26 28.56 2.08
N PHE A 203 -14.33 28.45 3.40
CA PHE A 203 -13.24 28.78 4.32
C PHE A 203 -12.84 27.50 5.05
N ASP A 204 -11.57 27.10 4.95
CA ASP A 204 -10.99 25.99 5.69
C ASP A 204 -9.82 26.52 6.55
N PRO A 205 -10.07 26.85 7.83
CA PRO A 205 -9.05 27.44 8.70
C PRO A 205 -8.01 26.42 9.21
N TYR A 206 -8.20 25.13 8.94
CA TYR A 206 -7.34 24.02 9.35
C TYR A 206 -7.06 23.10 8.17
N ALA A 207 -6.70 23.72 7.03
CA ALA A 207 -6.60 23.04 5.77
C ALA A 207 -5.42 22.04 5.73
N GLY A 208 -4.41 22.20 6.59
CA GLY A 208 -3.13 21.50 6.46
C GLY A 208 -2.57 21.69 5.06
N VAL A 209 -2.37 20.59 4.35
CA VAL A 209 -1.93 20.56 2.95
C VAL A 209 -3.07 20.68 1.91
N GLY A 210 -4.28 21.01 2.36
CA GLY A 210 -5.45 21.27 1.53
C GLY A 210 -6.17 20.04 0.95
N PRO A 211 -6.23 18.87 1.59
CA PRO A 211 -6.75 17.66 0.95
C PRO A 211 -8.24 17.75 0.61
N SER A 212 -9.02 18.55 1.34
CA SER A 212 -10.44 18.80 1.02
C SER A 212 -10.62 19.60 -0.28
N MET A 213 -9.65 20.46 -0.62
CA MET A 213 -9.69 21.30 -1.83
C MET A 213 -9.56 20.47 -3.10
N ALA A 214 -8.97 19.29 -3.02
CA ALA A 214 -8.95 18.32 -4.11
C ALA A 214 -10.35 17.97 -4.64
N TYR A 215 -11.39 18.11 -3.82
CA TYR A 215 -12.79 17.89 -4.23
C TYR A 215 -13.55 19.21 -4.37
N LEU A 216 -13.40 20.09 -3.38
CA LEU A 216 -14.23 21.29 -3.29
C LEU A 216 -13.81 22.36 -4.29
N TYR A 217 -12.51 22.57 -4.45
CA TYR A 217 -11.97 23.63 -5.30
C TYR A 217 -11.88 23.22 -6.76
N THR A 218 -11.71 21.93 -7.08
CA THR A 218 -11.58 21.51 -8.48
C THR A 218 -12.90 21.56 -9.25
N ASP A 219 -14.04 21.59 -8.55
CA ASP A 219 -15.36 21.75 -9.15
C ASP A 219 -15.74 23.25 -9.16
N SER A 220 -15.69 23.85 -10.35
CA SER A 220 -15.96 25.28 -10.56
C SER A 220 -17.43 25.67 -10.47
N ASP A 221 -18.34 24.72 -10.68
CA ASP A 221 -19.77 24.93 -10.45
C ASP A 221 -20.10 24.89 -8.96
N LEU A 222 -19.32 24.13 -8.17
CA LEU A 222 -19.50 24.00 -6.72
C LEU A 222 -18.94 25.20 -5.94
N THR A 223 -17.69 25.58 -6.20
CA THR A 223 -17.04 26.68 -5.47
C THR A 223 -16.49 27.75 -6.41
N GLU A 224 -16.73 29.02 -6.06
CA GLU A 224 -16.16 30.18 -6.75
C GLU A 224 -14.75 30.46 -6.24
N CYS A 225 -14.57 30.42 -4.93
CA CYS A 225 -13.33 30.76 -4.25
C CYS A 225 -13.20 29.95 -2.95
N VAL A 226 -11.96 29.65 -2.58
CA VAL A 226 -11.62 29.00 -1.32
C VAL A 226 -10.57 29.83 -0.57
N TYR A 227 -10.75 29.97 0.73
CA TYR A 227 -9.78 30.55 1.66
C TYR A 227 -9.28 29.45 2.57
N VAL A 228 -8.02 29.09 2.42
CA VAL A 228 -7.37 28.03 3.19
C VAL A 228 -6.32 28.64 4.11
N ASN A 229 -6.25 28.15 5.34
CA ASN A 229 -5.25 28.53 6.29
C ASN A 229 -4.83 27.31 7.11
N ASP A 230 -3.63 27.38 7.69
CA ASP A 230 -3.19 26.48 8.72
C ASP A 230 -2.25 27.24 9.67
N MET A 231 -2.28 26.85 10.95
CA MET A 231 -1.43 27.48 11.95
C MET A 231 0.04 27.06 11.80
N ASN A 232 0.29 25.85 11.28
CA ASN A 232 1.63 25.35 11.07
C ASN A 232 2.26 25.98 9.80
N PRO A 233 3.30 26.81 9.93
CA PRO A 233 3.90 27.49 8.78
C PRO A 233 4.57 26.52 7.79
N GLU A 234 4.99 25.33 8.23
CA GLU A 234 5.62 24.33 7.36
C GLU A 234 4.62 23.69 6.37
N THR A 235 3.31 23.88 6.58
CA THR A 235 2.29 23.45 5.61
C THR A 235 2.24 24.33 4.38
N ARG A 236 2.71 25.58 4.45
CA ARG A 236 2.47 26.61 3.42
C ARG A 236 2.93 26.15 2.05
N ASP A 237 4.18 25.74 1.92
CA ASP A 237 4.76 25.38 0.61
C ASP A 237 4.05 24.17 0.00
N LEU A 238 3.66 23.20 0.83
CA LEU A 238 2.92 22.01 0.39
C LEU A 238 1.48 22.36 0.03
N LEU A 239 0.82 23.23 0.79
CA LEU A 239 -0.52 23.73 0.51
C LEU A 239 -0.54 24.51 -0.81
N GLU A 240 0.38 25.45 -1.02
CA GLU A 240 0.53 26.19 -2.27
C GLU A 240 0.80 25.24 -3.45
N THR A 241 1.70 24.27 -3.26
CA THR A 241 1.98 23.24 -4.27
C THR A 241 0.72 22.46 -4.65
N ASN A 242 -0.08 22.06 -3.66
CA ASN A 242 -1.32 21.31 -3.91
C ASN A 242 -2.39 22.18 -4.55
N MET A 243 -2.56 23.43 -4.11
CA MET A 243 -3.51 24.36 -4.73
C MET A 243 -3.16 24.61 -6.20
N ASN A 244 -1.88 24.77 -6.55
CA ASN A 244 -1.43 24.87 -7.94
C ASN A 244 -1.74 23.61 -8.76
N VAL A 245 -1.69 22.43 -8.15
CA VAL A 245 -2.08 21.17 -8.81
C VAL A 245 -3.59 21.09 -9.02
N PHE A 246 -4.38 21.57 -8.06
CA PHE A 246 -5.84 21.56 -8.13
C PHE A 246 -6.35 22.61 -9.12
N ASP A 247 -5.73 23.79 -9.18
CA ASP A 247 -6.05 24.86 -10.12
C ASP A 247 -5.91 24.38 -11.58
N LYS A 248 -4.79 23.73 -11.91
CA LYS A 248 -4.59 23.11 -13.23
C LYS A 248 -5.65 22.06 -13.61
N LYS A 249 -6.28 21.41 -12.61
CA LYS A 249 -7.37 20.46 -12.84
C LYS A 249 -8.73 21.13 -12.92
N ARG A 250 -8.90 22.30 -12.31
CA ARG A 250 -10.12 23.09 -12.32
C ARG A 250 -10.38 23.68 -13.71
N ASP A 251 -9.31 24.01 -14.43
CA ASP A 251 -9.35 24.56 -15.79
C ASP A 251 -9.47 23.52 -16.92
N ALA A 252 -9.39 22.22 -16.59
CA ALA A 252 -9.31 21.11 -17.55
C ALA A 252 -10.69 20.45 -17.80
#